data_AF-A0AAU7F5A4-F1
#
_entry.id   AF-A0AAU7F5A4-F1
#
_cell.length_a   1.000
_cell.length_b   1.000
_cell.length_c   1.000
_cell.angle_alpha   90.00
_cell.angle_beta   90.00
_cell.angle_gamma   90.00
#
_symmetry.space_group_name_H-M   'P 1'
#
loop_
_entity.id
_entity.type
_entity.pdbx_description
1 polymer ?
#
loop_
_entity_poly.entity_id
_entity_poly.type
_entity_poly.pdbx_seq_one_letter_code
_entity_poly.pdbx_strand_id
1 'polypeptide(L)'
;MLAMLVAGYWLGQRQLLTLQAQVQSEHHSSTQKTQAQIASLAAQSALLAQQVTILSSERDALVRQQNQAQQDLSAMRETVSFFESLLQSNDRARIANFVACDLQAIEPGKYRYRLLLVQGTNRTDELLGRLQVNLQYLDAGKKGRISQGLDPLIPVKAKHYAKLEGELAPPAGASNLLMDVQFFGEEGNQVQASCQKKI
;
A
#
# COMPACT_ATOMS: atom_id res chain seq x y z
N MET A 1 -12.35 97.15 40.59
CA MET A 1 -12.32 96.80 39.15
C MET A 1 -11.08 95.97 38.76
N LEU A 2 -9.86 96.34 39.18
CA LEU A 2 -8.62 95.61 38.86
C LEU A 2 -8.57 94.13 39.33
N ALA A 3 -9.13 93.81 40.51
CA ALA A 3 -9.12 92.44 41.04
C ALA A 3 -9.86 91.43 40.14
N MET A 4 -10.91 91.85 39.44
CA MET A 4 -11.67 90.97 38.55
C MET A 4 -10.90 90.63 37.25
N LEU A 5 -10.07 91.57 36.75
CA LEU A 5 -9.25 91.34 35.56
C LEU A 5 -8.13 90.34 35.82
N VAL A 6 -7.49 90.42 37.00
CA VAL A 6 -6.42 89.49 37.40
C VAL A 6 -6.99 88.07 37.61
N ALA A 7 -8.16 87.96 38.25
CA ALA A 7 -8.82 86.67 38.44
C ALA A 7 -9.21 86.02 37.09
N GLY A 8 -9.76 86.80 36.15
CA GLY A 8 -10.10 86.33 34.81
C GLY A 8 -8.88 85.87 34.00
N TYR A 9 -7.77 86.60 34.06
CA TYR A 9 -6.51 86.22 33.40
C TYR A 9 -5.95 84.91 33.97
N TRP A 10 -5.95 84.74 35.29
CA TRP A 10 -5.44 83.53 35.93
C TRP A 10 -6.32 82.29 35.66
N LEU A 11 -7.64 82.45 35.66
CA LEU A 11 -8.59 81.41 35.25
C LEU A 11 -8.41 81.03 33.78
N GLY A 12 -8.28 82.01 32.87
CA GLY A 12 -8.05 81.77 31.46
C GLY A 12 -6.72 81.05 31.19
N GLN A 13 -5.65 81.43 31.89
CA GLN A 13 -4.35 80.78 31.75
C GLN A 13 -4.36 79.34 32.27
N ARG A 14 -5.03 79.07 33.39
CA ARG A 14 -5.26 77.69 33.87
C ARG A 14 -6.06 76.87 32.87
N GLN A 15 -7.10 77.45 32.29
CA GLN A 15 -7.94 76.76 31.31
C GLN A 15 -7.18 76.42 30.02
N LEU A 16 -6.30 77.33 29.56
CA LEU A 16 -5.43 77.12 28.40
C LEU A 16 -4.40 76.01 28.65
N LEU A 17 -3.78 75.97 29.82
CA LEU A 17 -2.85 74.91 30.22
C LEU A 17 -3.57 73.54 30.28
N THR A 18 -4.80 73.51 30.81
CA THR A 18 -5.59 72.25 30.84
C THR A 18 -6.00 71.79 29.44
N LEU A 19 -6.38 72.71 28.55
CA LEU A 19 -6.73 72.39 27.17
C LEU A 19 -5.51 71.88 26.39
N GLN A 20 -4.36 72.52 26.56
CA GLN A 20 -3.11 72.06 25.94
C GLN A 20 -2.70 70.67 26.45
N ALA A 21 -2.80 70.42 27.76
CA ALA A 21 -2.51 69.12 28.34
C ALA A 21 -3.49 68.04 27.83
N GLN A 22 -4.78 68.36 27.70
CA GLN A 22 -5.78 67.47 27.13
C GLN A 22 -5.47 67.13 25.67
N VAL A 23 -5.27 68.13 24.81
CA VAL A 23 -4.93 67.94 23.39
C VAL A 23 -3.64 67.13 23.23
N GLN A 24 -2.60 67.40 24.02
CA GLN A 24 -1.38 66.61 24.00
C GLN A 24 -1.60 65.16 24.43
N SER A 25 -2.41 64.94 25.47
CA SER A 25 -2.75 63.59 25.93
C SER A 25 -3.57 62.80 24.90
N GLU A 26 -4.49 63.46 24.20
CA GLU A 26 -5.30 62.87 23.13
C GLU A 26 -4.41 62.47 21.96
N HIS A 27 -3.52 63.35 21.49
CA HIS A 27 -2.55 63.03 20.45
C HIS A 27 -1.60 61.89 20.85
N HIS A 28 -1.11 61.88 22.10
CA HIS A 28 -0.28 60.78 22.60
C HIS A 28 -1.07 59.46 22.63
N SER A 29 -2.32 59.48 23.08
CA SER A 29 -3.17 58.29 23.11
C SER A 29 -3.51 57.77 21.71
N SER A 30 -3.73 58.67 20.75
CA SER A 30 -4.02 58.34 19.36
C SER A 30 -2.79 57.71 18.69
N THR A 31 -1.62 58.34 18.82
CA THR A 31 -0.36 57.81 18.27
C THR A 31 0.01 56.46 18.88
N GLN A 32 -0.18 56.27 20.19
CA GLN A 32 0.02 54.97 20.84
C GLN A 32 -0.94 53.89 20.31
N LYS A 33 -2.23 54.22 20.11
CA LYS A 33 -3.20 53.28 19.53
C LYS A 33 -2.82 52.90 18.10
N THR A 34 -2.45 53.86 17.26
CA THR A 34 -2.01 53.59 15.89
C THR A 34 -0.73 52.77 15.86
N GLN A 35 0.23 53.07 16.73
CA GLN A 35 1.49 52.30 16.83
C GLN A 35 1.22 50.87 17.28
N ALA A 36 0.31 50.66 18.24
CA ALA A 36 -0.11 49.34 18.69
C ALA A 36 -0.83 48.55 17.57
N GLN A 37 -1.64 49.24 16.75
CA GLN A 37 -2.29 48.63 15.57
C GLN A 37 -1.26 48.24 14.49
N ILE A 38 -0.26 49.08 14.22
CA ILE A 38 0.81 48.74 13.27
C ILE A 38 1.60 47.53 13.78
N ALA A 39 1.96 47.51 15.07
CA ALA A 39 2.67 46.40 15.66
C ALA A 39 1.86 45.09 15.59
N SER A 40 0.55 45.14 15.85
CA SER A 40 -0.32 43.96 15.79
C SER A 40 -0.53 43.46 14.36
N LEU A 41 -0.64 44.36 13.38
CA LEU A 41 -0.74 44.00 11.96
C LEU A 41 0.59 43.42 11.45
N ALA A 42 1.73 43.99 11.85
CA ALA A 42 3.04 43.45 11.51
C ALA A 42 3.23 42.03 12.08
N ALA A 43 2.84 41.80 13.34
CA ALA A 43 2.88 40.47 13.94
C ALA A 43 1.98 39.47 13.20
N GLN A 44 0.76 39.87 12.83
CA GLN A 44 -0.14 39.04 12.03
C GLN A 44 0.44 38.72 10.65
N SER A 45 1.05 39.70 9.96
CA SER A 45 1.68 39.48 8.66
C SER A 45 2.87 38.51 8.74
N ALA A 46 3.68 38.59 9.81
CA ALA A 46 4.79 37.68 10.03
C ALA A 46 4.30 36.25 10.26
N LEU A 47 3.24 36.07 11.06
CA LEU A 47 2.61 34.76 11.28
C LEU A 47 2.01 34.17 10.00
N LEU A 48 1.36 34.99 9.16
CA LEU A 48 0.82 34.56 7.88
C LEU A 48 1.94 34.17 6.90
N ALA A 49 3.00 34.97 6.81
CA ALA A 49 4.15 34.66 5.96
C ALA A 49 4.83 33.35 6.38
N GLN A 50 4.94 33.11 7.69
CA GLN A 50 5.45 31.85 8.22
C GLN A 50 4.54 30.68 7.86
N GLN A 51 3.22 30.81 8.00
CA GLN A 51 2.26 29.77 7.60
C GLN A 51 2.35 29.45 6.11
N VAL A 52 2.45 30.45 5.24
CA VAL A 52 2.60 30.24 3.79
C VAL A 52 3.90 29.48 3.48
N THR A 53 4.98 29.79 4.19
CA THR A 53 6.27 29.10 4.03
C THR A 53 6.21 27.64 4.48
N ILE A 54 5.50 27.36 5.58
CA ILE A 54 5.28 25.99 6.05
C ILE A 54 4.44 25.23 5.02
N LEU A 55 3.30 25.78 4.60
CA LEU A 55 2.41 25.15 3.62
C LEU A 55 3.09 24.90 2.28
N SER A 56 3.95 25.81 1.81
CA SER A 56 4.71 25.60 0.57
C SER A 56 5.70 24.44 0.71
N SER A 57 6.41 24.36 1.86
CA SER A 57 7.35 23.27 2.13
C SER A 57 6.65 21.91 2.24
N GLU A 58 5.47 21.86 2.87
CA GLU A 58 4.64 20.65 2.97
C GLU A 58 4.13 20.22 1.59
N ARG A 59 3.64 21.17 0.79
CA ARG A 59 3.20 20.89 -0.58
C ARG A 59 4.34 20.32 -1.42
N ASP A 60 5.52 20.91 -1.35
CA ASP A 60 6.67 20.45 -2.13
C ASP A 60 7.15 19.07 -1.67
N ALA A 61 7.05 18.76 -0.36
CA ALA A 61 7.31 17.42 0.16
C ALA A 61 6.29 16.40 -0.36
N LEU A 62 5.00 16.74 -0.36
CA LEU A 62 3.93 15.90 -0.90
C LEU A 62 4.12 15.61 -2.39
N VAL A 63 4.47 16.62 -3.20
CA VAL A 63 4.76 16.44 -4.63
C VAL A 63 5.93 15.49 -4.84
N ARG A 64 7.01 15.62 -4.05
CA ARG A 64 8.15 14.68 -4.11
C ARG A 64 7.74 13.25 -3.77
N GLN A 65 6.95 13.07 -2.70
CA GLN A 65 6.45 11.75 -2.31
C GLN A 65 5.55 11.13 -3.38
N GLN A 66 4.65 11.92 -3.97
CA GLN A 66 3.79 11.46 -5.05
C GLN A 66 4.60 11.02 -6.27
N ASN A 67 5.60 11.81 -6.67
CA ASN A 67 6.47 11.47 -7.79
C ASN A 67 7.27 10.18 -7.52
N GLN A 68 7.80 10.01 -6.30
CA GLN A 68 8.48 8.78 -5.91
C GLN A 68 7.54 7.58 -5.98
N ALA A 69 6.34 7.68 -5.41
CA ALA A 69 5.35 6.60 -5.46
C ALA A 69 4.93 6.25 -6.90
N GLN A 70 4.83 7.25 -7.77
CA GLN A 70 4.52 7.04 -9.19
C GLN A 70 5.65 6.32 -9.93
N GLN A 71 6.91 6.66 -9.63
CA GLN A 71 8.09 5.97 -10.16
C GLN A 71 8.14 4.52 -9.69
N ASP A 72 7.92 4.28 -8.41
CA ASP A 72 7.90 2.93 -7.83
C ASP A 72 6.79 2.09 -8.46
N LEU A 73 5.58 2.64 -8.62
CA LEU A 73 4.48 1.97 -9.32
C LEU A 73 4.84 1.62 -10.77
N SER A 74 5.52 2.52 -11.49
CA SER A 74 5.96 2.25 -12.86
C SER A 74 6.98 1.11 -12.91
N ALA A 75 7.99 1.15 -12.04
CA ALA A 75 9.01 0.11 -11.95
C ALA A 75 8.43 -1.26 -11.59
N MET A 76 7.45 -1.30 -10.66
CA MET A 76 6.76 -2.54 -10.30
C MET A 76 5.92 -3.09 -11.47
N ARG A 77 5.21 -2.21 -12.19
CA ARG A 77 4.43 -2.62 -13.39
C ARG A 77 5.33 -3.17 -14.49
N GLU A 78 6.45 -2.53 -14.74
CA GLU A 78 7.45 -3.00 -15.72
C GLU A 78 8.01 -4.36 -15.32
N THR A 79 8.34 -4.55 -14.05
CA THR A 79 8.80 -5.83 -13.50
C THR A 79 7.77 -6.93 -13.68
N VAL A 80 6.49 -6.65 -13.38
CA VAL A 80 5.39 -7.60 -13.61
C VAL A 80 5.26 -7.92 -15.10
N SER A 81 5.25 -6.93 -15.97
CA SER A 81 5.15 -7.14 -17.43
C SER A 81 6.32 -7.94 -17.98
N PHE A 82 7.54 -7.72 -17.46
CA PHE A 82 8.70 -8.53 -17.79
C PHE A 82 8.52 -9.99 -17.37
N PHE A 83 8.09 -10.26 -16.14
CA PHE A 83 7.80 -11.63 -15.69
C PHE A 83 6.68 -12.28 -16.51
N GLU A 84 5.62 -11.55 -16.81
CA GLU A 84 4.56 -12.03 -17.71
C GLU A 84 5.11 -12.37 -19.10
N SER A 85 6.02 -11.55 -19.65
CA SER A 85 6.65 -11.82 -20.95
C SER A 85 7.50 -13.11 -20.93
N LEU A 86 8.22 -13.37 -19.83
CA LEU A 86 9.01 -14.60 -19.65
C LEU A 86 8.11 -15.84 -19.49
N LEU A 87 6.96 -15.69 -18.82
CA LEU A 87 5.97 -16.77 -18.68
C LEU A 87 5.22 -17.03 -20.00
N GLN A 88 4.94 -15.99 -20.78
CA GLN A 88 4.22 -16.09 -22.05
C GLN A 88 5.10 -16.56 -23.22
N SER A 89 6.42 -16.35 -23.19
CA SER A 89 7.31 -16.72 -24.30
C SER A 89 7.46 -18.23 -24.50
N ASN A 90 7.08 -19.06 -23.52
CA ASN A 90 7.18 -20.51 -23.61
C ASN A 90 5.84 -21.26 -23.80
N ASP A 91 4.68 -20.61 -23.66
CA ASP A 91 3.46 -21.36 -23.33
C ASP A 91 2.14 -20.90 -23.96
N ARG A 92 2.16 -20.14 -25.05
CA ARG A 92 0.93 -19.72 -25.77
C ARG A 92 0.04 -20.87 -26.27
N ALA A 93 0.53 -22.12 -26.24
CA ALA A 93 -0.22 -23.31 -26.64
C ALA A 93 -0.80 -24.13 -25.47
N ARG A 94 -0.47 -23.82 -24.21
CA ARG A 94 -0.95 -24.63 -23.07
C ARG A 94 -2.32 -24.19 -22.59
N ILE A 95 -3.16 -25.18 -22.27
CA ILE A 95 -4.53 -24.99 -21.78
C ILE A 95 -4.51 -24.41 -20.35
N ALA A 96 -3.52 -24.79 -19.55
CA ALA A 96 -3.35 -24.35 -18.17
C ALA A 96 -1.88 -24.31 -17.77
N ASN A 97 -1.55 -23.55 -16.73
CA ASN A 97 -0.21 -23.50 -16.13
C ASN A 97 -0.28 -23.41 -14.60
N PHE A 98 0.67 -24.05 -13.92
CA PHE A 98 0.82 -23.92 -12.47
C PHE A 98 1.70 -22.71 -12.14
N VAL A 99 1.11 -21.71 -11.48
CA VAL A 99 1.82 -20.50 -11.02
C VAL A 99 2.39 -20.71 -9.62
N ALA A 100 1.74 -21.53 -8.79
CA ALA A 100 2.24 -21.91 -7.48
C ALA A 100 2.10 -23.42 -7.27
N CYS A 101 3.15 -24.01 -6.70
CA CYS A 101 3.26 -25.44 -6.41
C CYS A 101 4.06 -25.63 -5.12
N ASP A 102 3.40 -25.41 -4.00
CA ASP A 102 4.03 -25.42 -2.68
C ASP A 102 3.63 -26.66 -1.89
N LEU A 103 4.60 -27.15 -1.11
CA LEU A 103 4.41 -28.20 -0.12
C LEU A 103 5.08 -27.71 1.17
N GLN A 104 4.35 -27.74 2.28
CA GLN A 104 4.78 -27.18 3.57
C GLN A 104 4.48 -28.18 4.68
N ALA A 105 5.42 -28.39 5.60
CA ALA A 105 5.18 -29.19 6.80
C ALA A 105 4.26 -28.42 7.76
N ILE A 106 3.18 -29.05 8.22
CA ILE A 106 2.28 -28.49 9.25
C ILE A 106 2.67 -29.04 10.63
N GLU A 107 2.90 -30.35 10.68
CA GLU A 107 3.27 -31.14 11.86
C GLU A 107 4.24 -32.24 11.41
N PRO A 108 5.00 -32.90 12.32
CA PRO A 108 5.81 -34.05 11.97
C PRO A 108 4.96 -35.14 11.28
N GLY A 109 5.29 -35.45 10.02
CA GLY A 109 4.54 -36.43 9.22
C GLY A 109 3.25 -35.90 8.57
N LYS A 110 2.94 -34.60 8.64
CA LYS A 110 1.82 -33.99 7.91
C LYS A 110 2.29 -32.80 7.09
N TYR A 111 1.95 -32.81 5.80
CA TYR A 111 2.29 -31.76 4.86
C TYR A 111 1.04 -31.21 4.20
N ARG A 112 0.95 -29.89 4.09
CA ARG A 112 -0.08 -29.20 3.29
C ARG A 112 0.50 -28.82 1.95
N TYR A 113 -0.18 -29.17 0.88
CA TYR A 113 0.11 -28.63 -0.43
C TYR A 113 -0.82 -27.47 -0.76
N ARG A 114 -0.29 -26.51 -1.52
CA ARG A 114 -1.06 -25.39 -2.09
C ARG A 114 -0.71 -25.24 -3.56
N LEU A 115 -1.74 -25.27 -4.39
CA LEU A 115 -1.63 -25.22 -5.83
C LEU A 115 -2.42 -24.05 -6.37
N LEU A 116 -1.83 -23.32 -7.30
CA LEU A 116 -2.51 -22.29 -8.08
C LEU A 116 -2.37 -22.63 -9.55
N LEU A 117 -3.47 -23.08 -10.14
CA LEU A 117 -3.59 -23.37 -11.57
C LEU A 117 -4.27 -22.19 -12.25
N VAL A 118 -3.69 -21.68 -13.33
CA VAL A 118 -4.20 -20.53 -14.09
C VAL A 118 -4.46 -20.96 -15.52
N GLN A 119 -5.53 -20.44 -16.11
CA GLN A 119 -5.86 -20.67 -17.50
C GLN A 119 -4.85 -20.00 -18.43
N GLY A 120 -4.52 -20.64 -19.56
CA GLY A 120 -3.69 -20.03 -20.60
C GLY A 120 -4.30 -18.73 -21.16
N THR A 121 -3.46 -17.75 -21.49
CA THR A 121 -3.83 -16.36 -21.81
C THR A 121 -4.66 -16.13 -23.07
N ASN A 122 -5.03 -17.16 -23.83
CA ASN A 122 -5.75 -17.03 -25.10
C ASN A 122 -7.06 -17.84 -25.15
N ARG A 123 -7.67 -18.11 -24.00
CA ARG A 123 -8.92 -18.86 -23.91
C ARG A 123 -9.96 -18.13 -23.06
N THR A 124 -11.20 -18.11 -23.55
CA THR A 124 -12.38 -17.52 -22.90
C THR A 124 -13.26 -18.55 -22.20
N ASP A 125 -13.00 -19.84 -22.44
CA ASP A 125 -13.79 -20.95 -21.91
C ASP A 125 -13.43 -21.25 -20.45
N GLU A 126 -14.29 -21.95 -19.72
CA GLU A 126 -13.92 -22.41 -18.38
C GLU A 126 -12.80 -23.45 -18.45
N LEU A 127 -11.84 -23.38 -17.52
CA LEU A 127 -10.86 -24.42 -17.29
C LEU A 127 -11.56 -25.62 -16.63
N LEU A 128 -11.72 -26.69 -17.41
CA LEU A 128 -12.33 -27.95 -17.00
C LEU A 128 -11.31 -29.08 -17.08
N GLY A 129 -11.29 -29.92 -16.05
CA GLY A 129 -10.40 -31.07 -16.02
C GLY A 129 -10.31 -31.74 -14.65
N ARG A 130 -9.20 -32.44 -14.45
CA ARG A 130 -8.96 -33.27 -13.28
C ARG A 130 -7.51 -33.18 -12.84
N LEU A 131 -7.30 -33.25 -11.53
CA LEU A 131 -5.99 -33.13 -10.90
C LEU A 131 -5.56 -34.47 -10.29
N GLN A 132 -4.29 -34.81 -10.48
CA GLN A 132 -3.62 -35.90 -9.77
C GLN A 132 -2.42 -35.35 -9.01
N VAL A 133 -2.34 -35.66 -7.72
CA VAL A 133 -1.24 -35.28 -6.83
C VAL A 133 -0.51 -36.55 -6.40
N ASN A 134 0.77 -36.65 -6.71
CA ASN A 134 1.63 -37.77 -6.33
C ASN A 134 2.73 -37.28 -5.39
N LEU A 135 2.89 -37.93 -4.25
CA LEU A 135 4.01 -37.70 -3.33
C LEU A 135 4.88 -38.95 -3.28
N GLN A 136 6.11 -38.81 -3.75
CA GLN A 136 7.14 -39.85 -3.61
C GLN A 136 7.97 -39.56 -2.36
N TYR A 137 8.36 -40.62 -1.65
CA TYR A 137 9.15 -40.52 -0.43
C TYR A 137 10.08 -41.72 -0.27
N LEU A 138 11.09 -41.58 0.59
CA LEU A 138 11.96 -42.66 1.06
C LEU A 138 11.68 -42.95 2.53
N ASP A 139 11.27 -44.17 2.83
CA ASP A 139 11.06 -44.67 4.19
C ASP A 139 12.00 -45.84 4.45
N ALA A 140 12.91 -45.70 5.42
CA ALA A 140 13.95 -46.68 5.73
C ALA A 140 14.72 -47.21 4.48
N GLY A 141 14.98 -46.33 3.51
CA GLY A 141 15.65 -46.65 2.25
C GLY A 141 14.75 -47.28 1.16
N LYS A 142 13.47 -47.54 1.44
CA LYS A 142 12.48 -48.02 0.47
C LYS A 142 11.70 -46.86 -0.12
N LYS A 143 11.50 -46.87 -1.44
CA LYS A 143 10.68 -45.88 -2.13
C LYS A 143 9.20 -46.17 -1.89
N GLY A 144 8.48 -45.19 -1.37
CA GLY A 144 7.03 -45.18 -1.25
C GLY A 144 6.41 -44.09 -2.11
N ARG A 145 5.11 -44.24 -2.40
CA ARG A 145 4.30 -43.25 -3.11
C ARG A 145 2.91 -43.15 -2.49
N ILE A 146 2.45 -41.92 -2.30
CA ILE A 146 1.04 -41.59 -2.03
C ILE A 146 0.49 -40.90 -3.26
N SER A 147 -0.70 -41.28 -3.71
CA SER A 147 -1.38 -40.66 -4.84
C SER A 147 -2.78 -40.24 -4.41
N GLN A 148 -3.13 -38.98 -4.62
CA GLN A 148 -4.46 -38.41 -4.47
C GLN A 148 -4.99 -37.99 -5.84
N GLY A 149 -6.30 -38.14 -6.08
CA GLY A 149 -6.90 -37.82 -7.38
C GLY A 149 -6.75 -38.89 -8.45
N LEU A 150 -6.34 -40.12 -8.08
CA LEU A 150 -6.40 -41.29 -8.98
C LEU A 150 -7.82 -41.90 -8.97
N ASP A 151 -8.37 -42.09 -7.77
CA ASP A 151 -9.75 -42.53 -7.51
C ASP A 151 -10.12 -42.22 -6.04
N PRO A 152 -11.09 -41.32 -5.76
CA PRO A 152 -11.81 -40.49 -6.72
C PRO A 152 -10.90 -39.39 -7.30
N LEU A 153 -11.18 -39.01 -8.54
CA LEU A 153 -10.53 -37.88 -9.22
C LEU A 153 -10.88 -36.56 -8.54
N ILE A 154 -9.95 -35.60 -8.53
CA ILE A 154 -10.18 -34.25 -8.02
C ILE A 154 -10.63 -33.37 -9.21
N PRO A 155 -11.92 -33.03 -9.35
CA PRO A 155 -12.39 -32.21 -10.45
C PRO A 155 -11.91 -30.76 -10.29
N VAL A 156 -11.56 -30.12 -11.40
CA VAL A 156 -11.18 -28.71 -11.45
C VAL A 156 -12.13 -28.00 -12.41
N LYS A 157 -12.82 -26.98 -11.89
CA LYS A 157 -13.67 -26.08 -12.65
C LYS A 157 -13.40 -24.65 -12.23
N ALA A 158 -12.87 -23.84 -13.14
CA ALA A 158 -12.55 -22.44 -12.86
C ALA A 158 -12.60 -21.57 -14.12
N LYS A 159 -13.00 -20.31 -13.98
CA LYS A 159 -13.04 -19.36 -15.10
C LYS A 159 -11.70 -18.68 -15.41
N HIS A 160 -10.83 -18.52 -14.41
CA HIS A 160 -9.54 -17.83 -14.58
C HIS A 160 -8.42 -18.54 -13.83
N TYR A 161 -8.69 -18.93 -12.58
CA TYR A 161 -7.74 -19.64 -11.74
C TYR A 161 -8.46 -20.62 -10.81
N ALA A 162 -7.81 -21.74 -10.50
CA ALA A 162 -8.23 -22.71 -9.50
C ALA A 162 -7.21 -22.76 -8.37
N LYS A 163 -7.68 -22.56 -7.14
CA LYS A 163 -6.90 -22.75 -5.93
C LYS A 163 -7.24 -24.10 -5.33
N LEU A 164 -6.25 -24.98 -5.19
CA LEU A 164 -6.42 -26.30 -4.59
C LEU A 164 -5.48 -26.45 -3.40
N GLU A 165 -6.04 -26.92 -2.29
CA GLU A 165 -5.29 -27.25 -1.09
C GLU A 165 -5.65 -28.65 -0.64
N GLY A 166 -4.70 -29.32 -0.01
CA GLY A 166 -4.93 -30.61 0.61
C GLY A 166 -3.75 -31.04 1.45
N GLU A 167 -3.91 -32.19 2.10
CA GLU A 167 -2.95 -32.69 3.07
C GLU A 167 -2.46 -34.07 2.67
N LEU A 168 -1.16 -34.27 2.88
CA LEU A 168 -0.45 -35.50 2.61
C LEU A 168 0.22 -35.95 3.91
N ALA A 169 -0.03 -37.19 4.30
CA ALA A 169 0.52 -37.79 5.50
C ALA A 169 1.45 -38.96 5.12
N PRO A 170 2.72 -38.71 4.76
CA PRO A 170 3.69 -39.78 4.56
C PRO A 170 3.99 -40.51 5.88
N PRO A 171 4.44 -41.78 5.83
CA PRO A 171 4.82 -42.53 7.03
C PRO A 171 5.86 -41.82 7.89
N ALA A 172 5.83 -42.08 9.20
CA ALA A 172 6.79 -41.52 10.14
C ALA A 172 8.23 -41.95 9.79
N GLY A 173 9.13 -40.99 9.58
CA GLY A 173 10.51 -41.25 9.13
C GLY A 173 10.73 -41.10 7.61
N ALA A 174 9.68 -40.75 6.85
CA ALA A 174 9.81 -40.43 5.43
C ALA A 174 10.76 -39.24 5.18
N SER A 175 11.67 -39.41 4.23
CA SER A 175 12.65 -38.41 3.78
C SER A 175 12.63 -38.27 2.25
N ASN A 176 13.27 -37.23 1.71
CA ASN A 176 13.34 -36.94 0.27
C ASN A 176 11.95 -36.90 -0.38
N LEU A 177 11.14 -35.93 0.05
CA LEU A 177 9.77 -35.78 -0.41
C LEU A 177 9.78 -35.13 -1.79
N LEU A 178 9.19 -35.79 -2.79
CA LEU A 178 9.01 -35.25 -4.13
C LEU A 178 7.52 -35.27 -4.47
N MET A 179 6.90 -34.10 -4.44
CA MET A 179 5.54 -33.91 -4.93
C MET A 179 5.57 -33.65 -6.43
N ASP A 180 4.75 -34.37 -7.16
CA ASP A 180 4.49 -34.24 -8.59
C ASP A 180 2.98 -34.08 -8.77
N VAL A 181 2.57 -32.99 -9.38
CA VAL A 181 1.16 -32.67 -9.63
C VAL A 181 0.94 -32.61 -11.12
N GLN A 182 -0.12 -33.25 -11.58
CA GLN A 182 -0.49 -33.32 -12.99
C GLN A 182 -1.94 -32.87 -13.14
N PHE A 183 -2.16 -32.00 -14.11
CA PHE A 183 -3.49 -31.58 -14.55
C PHE A 183 -3.78 -32.19 -15.92
N PHE A 184 -4.94 -32.83 -16.02
CA PHE A 184 -5.47 -33.37 -17.26
C PHE A 184 -6.71 -32.57 -17.64
N GLY A 185 -6.89 -32.33 -18.94
CA GLY A 185 -8.09 -31.67 -19.46
C GLY A 185 -9.34 -32.53 -19.28
N GLU A 186 -10.50 -31.96 -19.62
CA GLU A 186 -11.80 -32.63 -19.61
C GLU A 186 -11.84 -33.85 -20.55
N GLU A 187 -11.34 -33.67 -21.78
CA GLU A 187 -11.28 -34.74 -22.79
C GLU A 187 -9.83 -35.19 -22.98
N GLY A 188 -9.54 -36.42 -22.55
CA GLY A 188 -8.25 -37.09 -22.77
C GLY A 188 -7.40 -37.29 -21.53
N ASN A 189 -6.42 -38.18 -21.65
CA ASN A 189 -5.49 -38.52 -20.56
C ASN A 189 -4.11 -37.87 -20.73
N GLN A 190 -4.02 -36.83 -21.57
CA GLN A 190 -2.79 -36.09 -21.78
C GLN A 190 -2.61 -35.06 -20.66
N VAL A 191 -1.41 -35.04 -20.08
CA VAL A 191 -1.01 -34.04 -19.08
C VAL A 191 -0.92 -32.69 -19.79
N GLN A 192 -1.77 -31.75 -19.39
CA GLN A 192 -1.84 -30.39 -19.94
C GLN A 192 -0.94 -29.43 -19.15
N ALA A 193 -0.81 -29.66 -17.85
CA ALA A 193 0.12 -28.94 -16.99
C ALA A 193 0.69 -29.88 -15.92
N SER A 194 1.93 -29.63 -15.50
CA SER A 194 2.56 -30.38 -14.40
C SER A 194 3.47 -29.49 -13.58
N CYS A 195 3.56 -29.73 -12.29
CA CYS A 195 4.52 -29.08 -11.41
C CYS A 195 5.16 -30.08 -10.46
N GLN A 196 6.41 -29.81 -10.09
CA GLN A 196 7.16 -30.65 -9.16
C GLN A 196 7.77 -29.81 -8.06
N LYS A 197 7.69 -30.31 -6.82
CA LYS A 197 8.30 -29.70 -5.65
C LYS A 197 9.02 -30.77 -4.84
N LYS A 198 10.32 -30.57 -4.64
CA LYS A 198 11.15 -31.41 -3.78
C LYS A 198 11.40 -30.72 -2.44
N ILE A 199 11.37 -31.47 -1.35
CA ILE A 199 11.73 -31.07 0.02
C ILE A 199 12.68 -32.10 0.61
#